data_AF-A0A1I6TCW5-F1
#
_entry.id   AF-A0A1I6TCW5-F1
#
_cell.length_a   1.000
_cell.length_b   1.000
_cell.length_c   1.000
_cell.angle_alpha   90.00
_cell.angle_beta   90.00
_cell.angle_gamma   90.00
#
_symmetry.space_group_name_H-M   'P 1'
#
loop_
_entity.id
_entity.type
_entity.pdbx_description
1 polymer ?
#
loop_
_entity_poly.entity_id
_entity_poly.type
_entity_poly.pdbx_seq_one_letter_code
_entity_poly.pdbx_strand_id
1 'polypeptide(L)'
;MNNNGFAEDRQDVFWIVGTGQTLRHATTMRPGAVYSGQVIPALCAHEVKIPQPTPLGREPQTKNIAEKCLECERLATNGNYAEITWDF
;
A
#
# COMPACT_ATOMS: atom_id res chain seq x y z
N MET A 1 -3.55 9.37 -38.77
CA MET A 1 -4.12 8.88 -37.51
C MET A 1 -3.14 7.88 -36.95
N ASN A 2 -2.24 8.31 -36.06
CA ASN A 2 -1.27 7.41 -35.41
C ASN A 2 -1.54 7.48 -33.91
N ASN A 3 -2.55 6.73 -33.44
CA ASN A 3 -2.74 6.48 -32.02
C ASN A 3 -1.71 5.43 -31.59
N ASN A 4 -0.54 5.89 -31.15
CA ASN A 4 0.36 5.08 -30.33
C ASN A 4 -0.31 4.87 -28.96
N GLY A 5 -1.23 3.90 -28.90
CA GLY A 5 -1.82 3.41 -27.66
C GLY A 5 -0.81 2.57 -26.89
N PHE A 6 0.23 3.19 -26.36
CA PHE A 6 0.90 2.63 -25.18
C PHE A 6 -0.02 2.99 -24.01
N ALA A 7 -0.81 2.02 -23.54
CA ALA A 7 -1.34 2.13 -22.19
C ALA A 7 -0.11 2.26 -21.29
N GLU A 8 0.11 3.45 -20.71
CA GLU A 8 1.17 3.65 -19.73
C GLU A 8 1.04 2.54 -18.68
N ASP A 9 2.12 1.82 -18.43
CA ASP A 9 2.17 0.71 -17.49
C ASP A 9 1.82 1.27 -16.10
N ARG A 10 0.55 1.14 -15.73
CA ARG A 10 0.00 1.77 -14.52
C ARG A 10 0.63 1.06 -13.33
N GLN A 11 1.48 1.76 -12.59
CA GLN A 11 2.11 1.18 -11.41
C GLN A 11 1.07 0.91 -10.32
N ASP A 12 1.27 -0.18 -9.58
CA ASP A 12 0.47 -0.51 -8.40
C ASP A 12 0.94 0.27 -7.17
N VAL A 13 0.00 0.58 -6.28
CA VAL A 13 0.28 1.03 -4.92
C VAL A 13 -0.49 0.18 -3.92
N PHE A 14 0.16 -0.18 -2.83
CA PHE A 14 -0.36 -1.06 -1.79
C PHE A 14 -0.66 -0.26 -0.53
N TRP A 15 -1.93 -0.29 -0.10
CA TRP A 15 -2.41 0.34 1.11
C TRP A 15 -2.32 -0.61 2.30
N ILE A 16 -1.32 -0.39 3.15
CA ILE A 16 -1.05 -1.22 4.33
C ILE A 16 -1.23 -0.43 5.61
N VAL A 17 -1.67 -1.11 6.67
CA VAL A 17 -1.55 -0.59 8.02
C VAL A 17 -0.26 -1.14 8.63
N GLY A 18 0.67 -0.26 8.96
CA GLY A 18 1.92 -0.65 9.62
C GLY A 18 1.71 -1.21 11.02
N THR A 19 2.70 -1.94 11.53
CA THR A 19 2.66 -2.44 12.92
C THR A 19 2.47 -1.28 13.89
N GLY A 20 1.39 -1.30 14.67
CA GLY A 20 1.05 -0.28 15.67
C GLY A 20 0.48 1.03 15.11
N GLN A 21 0.14 1.08 13.81
CA GLN A 21 -0.46 2.25 13.18
C GLN A 21 -1.99 2.12 13.10
N THR A 22 -2.68 3.26 13.00
CA THR A 22 -4.15 3.34 12.88
C THR A 22 -4.61 3.84 11.53
N LEU A 23 -3.68 4.16 10.62
CA LEU A 23 -3.94 4.67 9.28
C LEU A 23 -3.28 3.77 8.24
N ARG A 24 -3.88 3.71 7.05
CA ARG A 24 -3.25 3.09 5.87
C ARG A 24 -2.28 4.05 5.23
N HIS A 25 -1.07 3.58 4.99
CA HIS A 25 -0.06 4.25 4.17
C HIS A 25 0.11 3.48 2.86
N ALA A 26 0.31 4.24 1.78
CA ALA A 26 0.48 3.70 0.44
C ALA A 26 1.97 3.49 0.14
N THR A 27 2.35 2.37 -0.46
CA THR A 27 3.72 2.08 -0.90
C THR A 27 3.73 1.43 -2.28
N THR A 28 4.75 1.67 -3.09
CA THR A 28 4.95 0.96 -4.36
C THR A 28 5.64 -0.40 -4.18
N MET A 29 6.15 -0.67 -2.96
CA MET A 29 6.73 -1.97 -2.64
C MET A 29 5.64 -2.98 -2.35
N ARG A 30 5.60 -4.08 -3.12
CA ARG A 30 4.67 -5.18 -2.85
C ARG A 30 4.96 -5.78 -1.48
N PRO A 31 4.00 -5.81 -0.52
CA PRO A 31 4.29 -6.26 0.83
C PRO A 31 4.74 -7.73 0.93
N GLY A 32 4.29 -8.59 0.02
CA GLY A 32 4.78 -9.98 -0.09
C GLY A 32 6.21 -10.14 -0.63
N ALA A 33 6.85 -9.07 -1.09
CA ALA A 33 8.24 -9.05 -1.56
C ALA A 33 9.23 -8.55 -0.50
N VAL A 34 8.76 -8.24 0.71
CA VAL A 34 9.57 -7.77 1.85
C VAL A 34 9.31 -8.64 3.07
N TYR A 35 10.25 -8.63 4.01
CA TYR A 35 10.14 -9.46 5.21
C TYR A 35 9.30 -8.76 6.29
N SER A 36 8.55 -9.53 7.07
CA SER A 36 7.85 -8.98 8.23
C SER A 36 8.83 -8.39 9.25
N GLY A 37 8.46 -7.24 9.80
CA GLY A 37 9.31 -6.44 10.66
C GLY A 37 10.26 -5.49 9.91
N GLN A 38 10.42 -5.62 8.59
CA GLN A 38 11.15 -4.67 7.76
C GLN A 38 10.46 -3.31 7.77
N VAL A 39 11.25 -2.24 7.76
CA VAL A 39 10.76 -0.87 7.60
C VAL A 39 10.88 -0.47 6.14
N ILE A 40 9.78 0.01 5.55
CA ILE A 40 9.72 0.43 4.16
C ILE A 40 9.14 1.85 4.03
N PRO A 41 9.50 2.60 2.99
CA PRO A 41 8.93 3.92 2.76
C PRO A 41 7.50 3.84 2.21
N ALA A 42 6.63 4.70 2.75
CA ALA A 42 5.38 5.08 2.13
C ALA A 42 5.59 6.22 1.12
N LEU A 43 4.57 6.50 0.29
CA LEU A 43 4.57 7.63 -0.65
C LEU A 43 4.79 8.96 0.07
N CYS A 44 4.22 9.14 1.26
CA CYS A 44 4.42 10.34 2.08
C CYS A 44 5.76 10.40 2.81
N ALA A 45 6.72 9.53 2.46
CA ALA A 45 8.01 9.33 3.13
C ALA A 45 7.93 8.86 4.60
N HIS A 46 6.74 8.55 5.11
CA HIS A 46 6.59 7.90 6.41
C HIS A 46 7.15 6.48 6.38
N GLU A 47 7.80 6.08 7.45
CA GLU A 47 8.36 4.74 7.61
C GLU A 47 7.32 3.76 8.16
N VAL A 48 7.06 2.69 7.40
CA VAL A 48 6.06 1.68 7.74
C VAL A 48 6.76 0.37 8.05
N LYS A 49 6.57 -0.12 9.29
CA LYS A 49 7.04 -1.44 9.69
C LYS A 49 6.05 -2.51 9.24
N ILE A 50 6.50 -3.41 8.35
CA ILE A 50 5.68 -4.49 7.78
C ILE A 50 5.18 -5.42 8.88
N PRO A 51 3.85 -5.64 9.00
CA PRO A 51 3.30 -6.57 9.98
C PRO A 51 3.63 -8.03 9.67
N GLN A 52 3.30 -8.91 10.62
CA GLN A 52 3.30 -10.36 10.38
C GLN A 52 2.09 -10.74 9.52
N PRO A 53 2.18 -11.72 8.60
CA PRO A 53 1.05 -12.15 7.79
C PRO A 53 -0.04 -12.79 8.66
N THR A 54 -1.31 -12.62 8.25
CA THR A 54 -2.42 -13.28 8.92
C THR A 54 -2.25 -14.80 8.83
N PRO A 55 -2.27 -15.54 9.96
CA PRO A 55 -2.28 -16.99 9.92
C PRO A 55 -3.49 -17.52 9.13
N LEU A 56 -3.32 -18.63 8.41
CA LEU A 56 -4.40 -19.25 7.64
C LEU A 56 -5.61 -19.54 8.53
N GLY A 57 -6.81 -19.16 8.06
CA GLY A 57 -8.06 -19.32 8.80
C GLY A 57 -8.31 -18.29 9.89
N ARG A 58 -7.47 -17.24 9.98
CA ARG A 58 -7.71 -16.06 10.82
C ARG A 58 -8.04 -14.85 9.96
N GLU A 59 -8.69 -13.89 10.59
CA GLU A 59 -8.99 -12.59 9.99
C GLU A 59 -7.87 -11.59 10.30
N PRO A 60 -7.45 -10.78 9.31
CA PRO A 60 -6.47 -9.71 9.53
C PRO A 60 -6.95 -8.74 10.61
N GLN A 61 -6.04 -8.29 11.49
CA GLN A 61 -6.41 -7.30 12.50
C GLN A 61 -6.69 -5.93 11.87
N THR A 62 -6.09 -5.68 10.71
CA THR A 62 -6.15 -4.39 10.01
C THR A 62 -7.37 -4.23 9.12
N LYS A 63 -8.16 -5.30 8.90
CA LYS A 63 -9.26 -5.30 7.94
C LYS A 63 -10.31 -4.21 8.15
N ASN A 64 -10.54 -3.81 9.41
CA ASN A 64 -11.55 -2.81 9.77
C ASN A 64 -11.01 -1.37 9.72
N ILE A 65 -9.71 -1.20 9.50
CA ILE A 65 -9.09 0.11 9.39
C ILE A 65 -9.26 0.58 7.95
N ALA A 66 -10.20 1.52 7.73
CA ALA A 66 -10.46 2.09 6.42
C ALA A 66 -9.75 3.43 6.20
N GLU A 67 -9.33 4.09 7.29
CA GLU A 67 -8.76 5.44 7.24
C GLU A 67 -7.40 5.43 6.52
N LYS A 68 -7.24 6.32 5.55
CA LYS A 68 -6.02 6.48 4.74
C LYS A 68 -5.27 7.75 5.15
N CYS A 69 -3.94 7.71 5.06
CA CYS A 69 -3.13 8.90 5.15
C CYS A 69 -3.45 9.86 3.99
N LEU A 70 -3.91 11.08 4.30
CA LEU A 70 -4.31 12.08 3.30
C LEU A 70 -3.21 12.41 2.28
N GLU A 71 -1.94 12.46 2.73
CA GLU A 71 -0.83 12.74 1.83
C GLU A 71 -0.55 11.56 0.88
N CYS A 72 -0.65 10.33 1.36
CA CYS A 72 -0.57 9.15 0.50
C CYS A 72 -1.71 9.14 -0.53
N GLU A 73 -2.91 9.56 -0.15
CA GLU A 73 -4.09 9.57 -1.03
C GLU A 73 -3.94 10.61 -2.15
N ARG A 74 -3.48 11.80 -1.79
CA ARG A 74 -3.13 12.86 -2.75
C ARG A 74 -2.07 12.39 -3.74
N LEU A 75 -0.99 11.76 -3.26
CA LEU A 75 0.10 11.26 -4.09
C LEU A 75 -0.32 10.09 -4.98
N ALA A 76 -1.12 9.15 -4.44
CA ALA A 76 -1.65 8.02 -5.20
C ALA A 76 -2.55 8.48 -6.36
N THR A 77 -3.42 9.46 -6.09
CA THR A 77 -4.31 10.07 -7.09
C THR A 77 -3.50 10.79 -8.18
N ASN A 78 -2.53 11.63 -7.78
CA ASN A 78 -1.70 12.39 -8.72
C ASN A 78 -0.78 11.50 -9.56
N GLY A 79 -0.30 10.39 -9.00
CA GLY A 79 0.54 9.43 -9.71
C GLY A 79 -0.24 8.43 -10.57
N ASN A 80 -1.57 8.51 -10.61
CA ASN A 80 -2.44 7.59 -11.36
C ASN A 80 -2.20 6.11 -11.02
N TYR A 81 -1.88 5.77 -9.77
CA TYR A 81 -1.57 4.40 -9.37
C TYR A 81 -2.81 3.50 -9.36
N ALA A 82 -2.65 2.21 -9.67
CA ALA A 82 -3.67 1.21 -9.38
C ALA A 82 -3.62 0.86 -7.89
N GLU A 83 -4.73 1.06 -7.18
CA GLU A 83 -4.76 0.96 -5.72
C GLU A 83 -5.18 -0.44 -5.26
N ILE A 84 -4.38 -1.05 -4.39
CA ILE A 84 -4.65 -2.38 -3.81
C ILE A 84 -4.62 -2.26 -2.28
N THR A 85 -5.71 -2.63 -1.63
CA THR A 85 -5.74 -2.78 -0.16
C THR A 85 -5.06 -4.08 0.22
N TRP A 86 -4.08 -4.02 1.12
CA TRP A 86 -3.34 -5.18 1.59
C TRP A 86 -3.40 -5.27 3.12
N ASP A 87 -3.96 -6.37 3.61
CA ASP A 87 -4.19 -6.60 5.04
C ASP A 87 -3.30 -7.72 5.59
N PHE A 88 -3.05 -7.64 6.90
CA PHE A 88 -2.17 -8.50 7.68
C PHE A 88 -2.82 -8.98 9.00
#